data_AF-A0A0Q3KQT3-F1
#
_entry.id   AF-A0A0Q3KQT3-F1
#
_cell.length_a   1.000
_cell.length_b   1.000
_cell.length_c   1.000
_cell.angle_alpha   90.00
_cell.angle_beta   90.00
_cell.angle_gamma   90.00
#
_symmetry.space_group_name_H-M   'P 1'
#
loop_
_entity.id
_entity.type
_entity.pdbx_description
1 polymer ?
#
loop_
_entity_poly.entity_id
_entity_poly.type
_entity_poly.pdbx_seq_one_letter_code
_entity_poly.pdbx_strand_id
1 'polypeptide(L)'
;MTRAENINPSILTWARETAGLSLEEAAHRLGLTATEASTPEEKLQALEEGDKKPTRNQLLKIATVYRRPLTAFYMSAPPVIGDRGEDFRTIAAQVSPKESALLDALLRDIRARQDMVRTLLEEDEDTQPLTFVGRTSIRDNVALTAEAIRQALGIAAARDLRRFNGAEALFNDLRARVENLGVFVLLIGNLGSHQTNISETIFRGFAIADEIAPFIVINDQDAKTARSFTLIHELVHIFVGSTGVSGAPTTIEPATPTGRVERFCNDVAGEFLLPTGELPAPGQIAPGAERAVIRIVAEDWNVSEPMVAYRFQRTGRISDVIYRELVAQYAARWRAMRARQREQNRENENGPSYYVVRKHRLGRALLNFVGRNLRDNSLTHTKAAKVLGVKPSSVEPLLRGADRFGPFAPLER
;
A
#
# COMPACT_ATOMS: atom_id res chain seq x y z
N MET A 1 -21.88 10.83 -34.83
CA MET A 1 -22.70 11.00 -33.60
C MET A 1 -21.77 11.00 -32.41
N THR A 2 -21.65 12.16 -31.79
CA THR A 2 -20.49 12.53 -30.96
C THR A 2 -20.69 11.99 -29.54
N ARG A 3 -19.85 11.03 -29.10
CA ARG A 3 -19.90 10.43 -27.75
C ARG A 3 -19.96 11.45 -26.59
N ALA A 4 -19.62 12.73 -26.82
CA ALA A 4 -19.76 13.81 -25.84
C ALA A 4 -21.21 14.24 -25.55
N GLU A 5 -22.20 13.83 -26.34
CA GLU A 5 -23.59 14.27 -26.20
C GLU A 5 -24.31 13.71 -24.95
N ASN A 6 -23.83 12.60 -24.39
CA ASN A 6 -24.50 11.84 -23.31
C ASN A 6 -23.80 11.95 -21.93
N ILE A 7 -23.03 13.01 -21.67
CA ILE A 7 -22.36 13.19 -20.37
C ILE A 7 -23.37 13.78 -19.39
N ASN A 8 -23.64 13.08 -18.30
CA ASN A 8 -24.50 13.57 -17.24
C ASN A 8 -23.72 14.58 -16.37
N PRO A 9 -24.16 15.85 -16.26
CA PRO A 9 -23.47 16.88 -15.48
C PRO A 9 -23.29 16.51 -14.01
N SER A 10 -24.26 15.81 -13.41
CA SER A 10 -24.15 15.32 -12.02
C SER A 10 -22.96 14.38 -11.79
N ILE A 11 -22.48 13.69 -12.83
CA ILE A 11 -21.27 12.86 -12.74
C ILE A 11 -20.01 13.73 -12.63
N LEU A 12 -19.99 14.89 -13.27
CA LEU A 12 -18.85 15.81 -13.18
C LEU A 12 -18.72 16.37 -11.76
N THR A 13 -19.83 16.83 -11.18
CA THR A 13 -19.89 17.27 -9.78
C THR A 13 -19.49 16.16 -8.83
N TRP A 14 -20.11 14.98 -8.96
CA TRP A 14 -19.78 13.81 -8.14
C TRP A 14 -18.30 13.44 -8.24
N ALA A 15 -17.74 13.41 -9.44
CA ALA A 15 -16.35 13.03 -9.65
C ALA A 15 -15.38 14.05 -9.05
N ARG A 16 -15.68 15.35 -9.10
CA ARG A 16 -14.87 16.41 -8.47
C ARG A 16 -14.91 16.30 -6.95
N GLU A 17 -16.11 16.23 -6.38
CA GLU A 17 -16.30 16.21 -4.93
C GLU A 17 -15.71 14.96 -4.30
N THR A 18 -15.94 13.79 -4.90
CA THR A 18 -15.32 12.53 -4.45
C THR A 18 -13.84 12.42 -4.82
N ALA A 19 -13.28 13.38 -5.58
CA ALA A 19 -11.84 13.56 -5.72
C ALA A 19 -11.25 14.52 -4.67
N GLY A 20 -12.09 15.08 -3.77
CA GLY A 20 -11.68 15.99 -2.72
C GLY A 20 -11.20 17.35 -3.23
N LEU A 21 -11.66 17.76 -4.41
CA LEU A 21 -11.25 19.02 -5.06
C LEU A 21 -12.31 20.09 -4.88
N SER A 22 -11.91 21.27 -4.42
CA SER A 22 -12.73 22.47 -4.52
C SER A 22 -12.89 22.88 -5.99
N LEU A 23 -13.89 23.72 -6.25
CA LEU A 23 -14.17 24.23 -7.60
C LEU A 23 -12.98 25.04 -8.15
N GLU A 24 -12.38 25.87 -7.30
CA GLU A 24 -11.14 26.62 -7.56
C GLU A 24 -9.94 25.70 -7.87
N GLU A 25 -9.67 24.71 -6.99
CA GLU A 25 -8.52 23.81 -7.18
C GLU A 25 -8.68 22.94 -8.44
N ALA A 26 -9.91 22.52 -8.75
CA ALA A 26 -10.23 21.78 -9.96
C ALA A 26 -10.04 22.64 -11.22
N ALA A 27 -10.59 23.87 -11.25
CA ALA A 27 -10.49 24.77 -12.38
C ALA A 27 -9.02 25.10 -12.71
N HIS A 28 -8.22 25.40 -11.68
CA HIS A 28 -6.79 25.63 -11.82
C HIS A 28 -6.05 24.39 -12.37
N ARG A 29 -6.29 23.19 -11.82
CA ARG A 29 -5.64 21.95 -12.29
C ARG A 29 -6.05 21.54 -13.70
N LEU A 30 -7.25 21.90 -14.14
CA LEU A 30 -7.72 21.68 -15.50
C LEU A 30 -7.08 22.66 -16.51
N GLY A 31 -6.40 23.69 -16.02
CA GLY A 31 -5.82 24.76 -16.82
C GLY A 31 -6.91 25.60 -17.48
N LEU A 32 -8.05 25.79 -16.80
CA LEU A 32 -9.07 26.73 -17.24
C LEU A 32 -8.54 28.14 -16.98
N THR A 33 -8.58 28.99 -18.01
CA THR A 33 -8.11 30.37 -17.93
C THR A 33 -9.28 31.33 -17.79
N ALA A 34 -9.05 32.47 -17.13
CA ALA A 34 -10.01 33.55 -17.09
C ALA A 34 -10.22 34.13 -18.49
N THR A 35 -11.43 34.59 -18.77
CA THR A 35 -11.77 35.44 -19.93
C THR A 35 -12.50 36.67 -19.44
N GLU A 36 -12.60 37.71 -20.25
CA GLU A 36 -13.34 38.94 -19.91
C GLU A 36 -14.77 38.68 -19.42
N ALA A 37 -15.41 37.59 -19.90
CA ALA A 37 -16.77 37.24 -19.58
C ALA A 37 -16.95 36.15 -18.50
N SER A 38 -15.88 35.50 -18.02
CA SER A 38 -16.02 34.42 -17.02
C SER A 38 -14.71 34.02 -16.35
N THR A 39 -14.77 33.70 -15.06
CA THR A 39 -13.67 33.12 -14.31
C THR A 39 -13.45 31.63 -14.64
N PRO A 40 -12.29 31.04 -14.31
CA PRO A 40 -12.06 29.60 -14.42
C PRO A 40 -13.09 28.75 -13.67
N GLU A 41 -13.52 29.21 -12.49
CA GLU A 41 -14.50 28.55 -11.62
C GLU A 41 -15.87 28.55 -12.29
N GLU A 42 -16.34 29.69 -12.79
CA GLU A 42 -17.62 29.81 -13.49
C GLU A 42 -17.65 28.93 -14.74
N LYS A 43 -16.52 28.79 -15.44
CA LYS A 43 -16.42 27.87 -16.59
C LYS A 43 -16.57 26.42 -16.18
N LEU A 44 -16.01 26.03 -15.04
CA LEU A 44 -16.15 24.67 -14.53
C LEU A 44 -17.57 24.43 -14.03
N GLN A 45 -18.15 25.40 -13.32
CA GLN A 45 -19.53 25.34 -12.85
C GLN A 45 -20.52 25.18 -14.01
N ALA A 46 -20.35 25.93 -15.09
CA ALA A 46 -21.17 25.77 -16.31
C ALA A 46 -21.07 24.36 -16.94
N LEU A 47 -19.95 23.65 -16.76
CA LEU A 47 -19.83 22.24 -17.16
C LEU A 47 -20.58 21.30 -16.22
N GLU A 48 -20.54 21.57 -14.92
CA GLU A 48 -21.18 20.79 -13.86
C GLU A 48 -22.70 20.98 -13.79
N GLU A 49 -23.20 22.14 -14.20
CA GLU A 49 -24.64 22.44 -14.31
C GLU A 49 -25.23 21.98 -15.65
N GLY A 50 -24.37 21.71 -16.64
CA GLY A 50 -24.76 21.24 -17.98
C GLY A 50 -25.01 22.34 -19.00
N ASP A 51 -24.84 23.61 -18.62
CA ASP A 51 -24.91 24.78 -19.51
C ASP A 51 -23.91 24.71 -20.67
N LYS A 52 -22.75 24.09 -20.43
CA LYS A 52 -21.74 23.79 -21.44
C LYS A 52 -21.36 22.33 -21.39
N LYS A 53 -21.11 21.73 -22.55
CA LYS A 53 -20.60 20.35 -22.64
C LYS A 53 -19.07 20.34 -22.72
N PRO A 54 -18.39 19.44 -21.99
CA PRO A 54 -16.95 19.31 -22.11
C PRO A 54 -16.57 18.74 -23.47
N THR A 55 -15.55 19.31 -24.10
CA THR A 55 -14.91 18.70 -25.27
C THR A 55 -14.27 17.37 -24.89
N ARG A 56 -14.02 16.48 -25.86
CA ARG A 56 -13.34 15.20 -25.60
C ARG A 56 -11.98 15.38 -24.90
N ASN A 57 -11.23 16.41 -25.27
CA ASN A 57 -9.93 16.71 -24.65
C ASN A 57 -10.08 17.23 -23.22
N GLN A 58 -11.09 18.07 -22.96
CA GLN A 58 -11.43 18.47 -21.58
C GLN A 58 -11.86 17.26 -20.76
N LEU A 59 -12.68 16.36 -21.30
CA LEU A 59 -13.14 15.17 -20.57
C LEU A 59 -11.97 14.22 -20.23
N LEU A 60 -11.01 14.05 -21.14
CA LEU A 60 -9.77 13.30 -20.87
C LEU A 60 -8.93 13.95 -19.76
N LYS A 61 -8.82 15.28 -19.76
CA LYS A 61 -8.16 16.03 -18.67
C LYS A 61 -8.91 15.87 -17.36
N ILE A 62 -10.24 16.03 -17.36
CA ILE A 62 -11.12 15.84 -16.21
C ILE A 62 -10.95 14.44 -15.62
N ALA A 63 -11.01 13.40 -16.44
CA ALA A 63 -10.79 12.02 -16.02
C ALA A 63 -9.41 11.83 -15.35
N THR A 64 -8.38 12.49 -15.89
CA THR A 64 -7.02 12.45 -15.34
C THR A 64 -6.92 13.21 -14.01
N VAL A 65 -7.45 14.43 -13.93
CA VAL A 65 -7.37 15.29 -12.73
C VAL A 65 -8.23 14.71 -11.60
N TYR A 66 -9.44 14.23 -11.91
CA TYR A 66 -10.38 13.68 -10.93
C TYR A 66 -10.09 12.21 -10.62
N ARG A 67 -9.10 11.61 -11.30
CA ARG A 67 -8.68 10.21 -11.10
C ARG A 67 -9.88 9.25 -11.22
N ARG A 68 -10.64 9.41 -12.30
CA ARG A 68 -11.76 8.54 -12.66
C ARG A 68 -11.53 7.96 -14.04
N PRO A 69 -11.89 6.68 -14.28
CA PRO A 69 -11.85 6.15 -15.63
C PRO A 69 -12.78 6.98 -16.52
N LEU A 70 -12.36 7.21 -17.76
CA LEU A 70 -13.16 8.00 -18.72
C LEU A 70 -14.60 7.46 -18.84
N THR A 71 -14.76 6.14 -18.72
CA THR A 71 -16.05 5.46 -18.77
C THR A 71 -17.02 5.88 -17.66
N ALA A 72 -16.52 6.32 -16.49
CA ALA A 72 -17.37 6.79 -15.40
C ALA A 72 -18.21 8.00 -15.81
N PHE A 73 -17.68 8.90 -16.64
CA PHE A 73 -18.38 10.10 -17.10
C PHE A 73 -19.52 9.83 -18.08
N TYR A 74 -19.70 8.58 -18.50
CA TYR A 74 -20.81 8.14 -19.33
C TYR A 74 -21.86 7.35 -18.53
N MET A 75 -21.74 7.30 -17.20
CA MET A 75 -22.76 6.71 -16.34
C MET A 75 -24.03 7.58 -16.34
N SER A 76 -25.19 6.92 -16.26
CA SER A 76 -26.49 7.59 -16.24
C SER A 76 -26.77 8.31 -14.92
N ALA A 77 -26.16 7.87 -13.81
CA ALA A 77 -26.26 8.50 -12.50
C ALA A 77 -25.00 8.19 -11.68
N PRO A 78 -24.64 9.03 -10.68
CA PRO A 78 -23.55 8.75 -9.77
C PRO A 78 -23.72 7.36 -9.14
N PRO A 79 -22.65 6.53 -9.08
CA PRO A 79 -22.76 5.23 -8.45
C PRO A 79 -23.12 5.41 -6.98
N VAL A 80 -24.04 4.59 -6.49
CA VAL A 80 -24.29 4.46 -5.05
C VAL A 80 -22.97 4.06 -4.40
N ILE A 81 -22.64 4.69 -3.28
CA ILE A 81 -21.45 4.33 -2.49
C ILE A 81 -21.67 2.88 -2.04
N GLY A 82 -21.12 1.93 -2.80
CA GLY A 82 -21.26 0.52 -2.50
C GLY A 82 -20.44 0.13 -1.27
N ASP A 83 -20.88 -0.96 -0.64
CA ASP A 83 -20.33 -1.58 0.58
C ASP A 83 -18.83 -1.93 0.50
N ARG A 84 -18.24 -1.94 -0.70
CA ARG A 84 -16.83 -2.24 -1.01
C ARG A 84 -15.79 -1.29 -0.37
N GLY A 85 -16.26 -0.26 0.33
CA GLY A 85 -15.45 0.76 1.00
C GLY A 85 -15.50 0.72 2.51
N GLU A 86 -16.39 -0.05 3.17
CA GLU A 86 -16.46 -0.07 4.64
C GLU A 86 -15.20 -0.70 5.27
N ASP A 87 -14.69 -1.80 4.70
CA ASP A 87 -13.46 -2.48 5.18
C ASP A 87 -12.18 -1.62 5.07
N PHE A 88 -12.18 -0.63 4.19
CA PHE A 88 -11.03 0.27 3.96
C PHE A 88 -11.13 1.58 4.74
N ARG A 89 -12.31 1.92 5.25
CA ARG A 89 -12.63 3.23 5.85
C ARG A 89 -12.52 3.26 7.37
N THR A 90 -12.33 2.10 8.01
CA THR A 90 -12.41 2.00 9.48
C THR A 90 -11.32 2.79 10.24
N ILE A 91 -10.31 3.32 9.54
CA ILE A 91 -9.22 4.12 10.14
C ILE A 91 -9.56 5.63 10.19
N ALA A 92 -10.58 6.10 9.48
CA ALA A 92 -10.73 7.52 9.14
C ALA A 92 -11.71 8.31 10.04
N ALA A 93 -11.43 8.43 11.35
CA ALA A 93 -12.12 9.44 12.17
C ALA A 93 -11.46 10.85 12.06
N GLN A 94 -10.25 10.96 11.50
CA GLN A 94 -9.47 12.22 11.46
C GLN A 94 -8.78 12.50 10.11
N VAL A 95 -9.23 11.88 9.02
CA VAL A 95 -8.60 12.03 7.70
C VAL A 95 -9.29 13.12 6.89
N SER A 96 -8.54 14.01 6.23
CA SER A 96 -9.13 15.04 5.38
C SER A 96 -9.82 14.42 4.15
N PRO A 97 -10.88 15.04 3.59
CA PRO A 97 -11.55 14.54 2.38
C PRO A 97 -10.60 14.32 1.19
N LYS A 98 -9.58 15.18 1.07
CA LYS A 98 -8.56 15.11 0.03
C LYS A 98 -7.66 13.88 0.18
N GLU A 99 -7.20 13.57 1.38
CA GLU A 99 -6.37 12.39 1.64
C GLU A 99 -7.16 11.09 1.43
N SER A 100 -8.43 11.07 1.85
CA SER A 100 -9.34 9.95 1.60
C SER A 100 -9.54 9.72 0.09
N ALA A 101 -9.77 10.78 -0.68
CA ALA A 101 -9.91 10.69 -2.13
C ALA A 101 -8.64 10.20 -2.85
N LEU A 102 -7.45 10.56 -2.36
CA LEU A 102 -6.18 10.07 -2.86
C LEU A 102 -6.00 8.57 -2.57
N LEU A 103 -6.33 8.12 -1.37
CA LEU A 103 -6.32 6.70 -1.00
C LEU A 103 -7.30 5.90 -1.88
N ASP A 104 -8.53 6.37 -2.04
CA ASP A 104 -9.53 5.73 -2.90
C ASP A 104 -9.05 5.62 -4.36
N ALA A 105 -8.37 6.66 -4.86
CA ALA A 105 -7.80 6.64 -6.21
C ALA A 105 -6.67 5.61 -6.33
N LEU A 106 -5.83 5.49 -5.29
CA LEU A 106 -4.76 4.48 -5.25
C LEU A 106 -5.36 3.07 -5.20
N LEU A 107 -6.34 2.81 -4.35
CA LEU A 107 -7.01 1.52 -4.24
C LEU A 107 -7.67 1.11 -5.57
N ARG A 108 -8.36 2.04 -6.25
CA ARG A 108 -8.94 1.79 -7.58
C ARG A 108 -7.87 1.45 -8.62
N ASP A 109 -6.76 2.18 -8.63
CA ASP A 109 -5.65 1.94 -9.55
C ASP A 109 -5.03 0.56 -9.32
N ILE A 110 -4.82 0.16 -8.06
CA ILE A 110 -4.23 -1.13 -7.71
C ILE A 110 -5.18 -2.28 -8.01
N ARG A 111 -6.47 -2.16 -7.69
CA ARG A 111 -7.48 -3.16 -8.10
C ARG A 111 -7.50 -3.35 -9.61
N ALA A 112 -7.48 -2.27 -10.39
CA ALA A 112 -7.45 -2.36 -11.84
C ALA A 112 -6.18 -3.05 -12.38
N ARG A 113 -5.04 -2.96 -11.68
CA ARG A 113 -3.82 -3.70 -12.03
C ARG A 113 -3.92 -5.16 -11.62
N GLN A 114 -4.44 -5.44 -10.43
CA GLN A 114 -4.64 -6.79 -9.91
C GLN A 114 -5.63 -7.56 -10.77
N ASP A 115 -6.76 -6.97 -11.18
CA ASP A 115 -7.72 -7.57 -12.11
C ASP A 115 -7.06 -7.98 -13.43
N MET A 116 -6.19 -7.11 -13.98
CA MET A 116 -5.46 -7.42 -15.21
C MET A 116 -4.46 -8.58 -15.04
N VAL A 117 -3.79 -8.65 -13.89
CA VAL A 117 -2.87 -9.75 -13.57
C VAL A 117 -3.66 -11.04 -13.34
N ARG A 118 -4.78 -10.97 -12.63
CA ARG A 118 -5.69 -12.09 -12.36
C ARG A 118 -6.20 -12.71 -13.65
N THR A 119 -6.74 -11.90 -14.58
CA THR A 119 -7.25 -12.40 -15.87
C THR A 119 -6.17 -13.16 -16.65
N LEU A 120 -4.95 -12.63 -16.68
CA LEU A 120 -3.83 -13.28 -17.38
C LEU A 120 -3.39 -14.58 -16.69
N LEU A 121 -3.49 -14.66 -15.36
CA LEU A 121 -3.22 -15.89 -14.61
C LEU A 121 -4.32 -16.93 -14.82
N GLU A 122 -5.59 -16.53 -14.89
CA GLU A 122 -6.72 -17.42 -15.17
C GLU A 122 -6.69 -17.99 -16.60
N GLU A 123 -6.04 -17.30 -17.54
CA GLU A 123 -5.78 -17.78 -18.90
C GLU A 123 -4.63 -18.80 -18.98
N ASP A 124 -3.79 -18.91 -17.94
CA ASP A 124 -2.68 -19.87 -17.85
C ASP A 124 -3.16 -21.17 -17.18
N GLU A 125 -3.17 -22.28 -17.93
CA GLU A 125 -3.66 -23.60 -17.48
C GLU A 125 -2.88 -24.16 -16.28
N ASP A 126 -1.63 -23.71 -16.07
CA ASP A 126 -0.79 -24.13 -14.96
C ASP A 126 -1.10 -23.36 -13.65
N THR A 127 -1.89 -22.28 -13.71
CA THR A 127 -2.24 -21.49 -12.53
C THR A 127 -3.16 -22.29 -11.61
N GLN A 128 -2.73 -22.43 -10.34
CA GLN A 128 -3.52 -23.05 -9.29
C GLN A 128 -3.86 -22.04 -8.19
N PRO A 129 -5.06 -22.10 -7.60
CA PRO A 129 -5.40 -21.28 -6.44
C PRO A 129 -4.43 -21.50 -5.28
N LEU A 130 -4.01 -20.40 -4.66
CA LEU A 130 -3.11 -20.37 -3.52
C LEU A 130 -3.85 -20.84 -2.26
N THR A 131 -3.61 -22.08 -1.87
CA THR A 131 -4.32 -22.78 -0.79
C THR A 131 -4.13 -22.19 0.62
N PHE A 132 -3.23 -21.23 0.81
CA PHE A 132 -3.04 -20.55 2.09
C PHE A 132 -3.95 -19.34 2.27
N VAL A 133 -4.54 -18.80 1.20
CA VAL A 133 -5.44 -17.65 1.26
C VAL A 133 -6.72 -18.05 1.98
N GLY A 134 -7.10 -17.31 3.04
CA GLY A 134 -8.30 -17.63 3.84
C GLY A 134 -8.20 -18.91 4.67
N ARG A 135 -7.02 -19.51 4.83
CA ARG A 135 -6.83 -20.75 5.57
C ARG A 135 -6.79 -20.58 7.09
N THR A 136 -6.52 -19.37 7.56
CA THR A 136 -6.38 -19.03 8.99
C THR A 136 -7.62 -18.29 9.49
N SER A 137 -8.00 -18.55 10.75
CA SER A 137 -9.04 -17.80 11.46
C SER A 137 -8.42 -16.87 12.50
N ILE A 138 -9.06 -15.74 12.79
CA ILE A 138 -8.68 -14.85 13.91
C ILE A 138 -8.81 -15.49 15.29
N ARG A 139 -9.39 -16.69 15.37
CA ARG A 139 -9.49 -17.50 16.60
C ARG A 139 -8.32 -18.46 16.77
N ASP A 140 -7.48 -18.60 15.75
CA ASP A 140 -6.33 -19.50 15.79
C ASP A 140 -5.28 -19.01 16.78
N ASN A 141 -4.40 -19.92 17.19
CA ASN A 141 -3.30 -19.55 18.08
C ASN A 141 -2.28 -18.68 17.34
N VAL A 142 -1.95 -17.53 17.92
CA VAL A 142 -1.01 -16.55 17.34
C VAL A 142 0.37 -17.17 17.06
N ALA A 143 0.92 -17.95 17.98
CA ALA A 143 2.24 -18.54 17.84
C ALA A 143 2.27 -19.64 16.76
N LEU A 144 1.24 -20.50 16.73
CA LEU A 144 1.12 -21.52 15.69
C LEU A 144 0.91 -20.90 14.30
N THR A 145 0.14 -19.81 14.22
CA THR A 145 -0.07 -19.07 12.96
C THR A 145 1.23 -18.43 12.48
N ALA A 146 1.97 -17.77 13.38
CA ALA A 146 3.26 -17.17 13.05
C ALA A 146 4.26 -18.24 12.56
N GLU A 147 4.27 -19.42 13.17
CA GLU A 147 5.11 -20.54 12.76
C GLU A 147 4.69 -21.12 11.40
N ALA A 148 3.40 -21.29 11.14
CA ALA A 148 2.90 -21.72 9.83
C ALA A 148 3.33 -20.74 8.71
N ILE A 149 3.29 -19.43 8.98
CA ILE A 149 3.77 -18.41 8.04
C ILE A 149 5.29 -18.50 7.84
N ARG A 150 6.09 -18.76 8.90
CA ARG A 150 7.55 -19.00 8.74
C ARG A 150 7.83 -20.19 7.85
N GLN A 151 7.11 -21.28 8.06
CA GLN A 151 7.27 -22.50 7.27
C GLN A 151 6.91 -22.25 5.81
N ALA A 152 5.81 -21.55 5.53
CA ALA A 152 5.45 -21.13 4.18
C ALA A 152 6.56 -20.28 3.54
N LEU A 153 7.16 -19.35 4.28
CA LEU A 153 8.26 -18.51 3.80
C LEU A 153 9.62 -19.23 3.75
N GLY A 154 9.70 -20.51 4.13
CA GLY A 154 10.95 -21.29 4.16
C GLY A 154 11.98 -20.74 5.13
N ILE A 155 11.56 -20.23 6.29
CA ILE A 155 12.42 -19.72 7.36
C ILE A 155 12.55 -20.81 8.43
N ALA A 156 13.75 -21.35 8.61
CA ALA A 156 13.99 -22.50 9.48
C ALA A 156 13.87 -22.16 10.97
N ALA A 157 14.41 -21.00 11.39
CA ALA A 157 14.33 -20.56 12.77
C ALA A 157 14.04 -19.06 12.86
N ALA A 158 13.25 -18.65 13.86
CA ALA A 158 12.96 -17.23 14.09
C ALA A 158 14.23 -16.39 14.31
N ARG A 159 15.27 -16.98 14.93
CA ARG A 159 16.56 -16.31 15.16
C ARG A 159 17.31 -15.99 13.87
N ASP A 160 16.99 -16.63 12.75
CA ASP A 160 17.59 -16.30 11.45
C ASP A 160 17.30 -14.86 11.02
N LEU A 161 16.25 -14.21 11.56
CA LEU A 161 15.93 -12.81 11.29
C LEU A 161 16.96 -11.83 11.88
N ARG A 162 17.80 -12.27 12.82
CA ARG A 162 18.86 -11.44 13.43
C ARG A 162 20.10 -11.33 12.55
N ARG A 163 20.30 -12.27 11.62
CA ARG A 163 21.53 -12.33 10.79
C ARG A 163 21.64 -11.24 9.74
N PHE A 164 20.56 -10.50 9.49
CA PHE A 164 20.52 -9.46 8.47
C PHE A 164 21.28 -8.22 8.95
N ASN A 165 21.93 -7.53 8.00
CA ASN A 165 22.63 -6.28 8.27
C ASN A 165 21.66 -5.10 8.11
N GLY A 166 20.72 -4.97 9.06
CA GLY A 166 19.75 -3.88 9.11
C GLY A 166 18.39 -4.20 8.49
N ALA A 167 17.41 -3.34 8.81
CA ALA A 167 16.01 -3.55 8.48
C ALA A 167 15.70 -3.61 6.97
N GLU A 168 16.49 -2.93 6.13
CA GLU A 168 16.29 -2.96 4.67
C GLU A 168 16.70 -4.33 4.08
N ALA A 169 17.76 -4.94 4.60
CA ALA A 169 18.18 -6.28 4.19
C ALA A 169 17.14 -7.33 4.61
N LEU A 170 16.64 -7.24 5.85
CA LEU A 170 15.53 -8.08 6.33
C LEU A 170 14.28 -7.93 5.45
N PHE A 171 13.87 -6.69 5.18
CA PHE A 171 12.69 -6.41 4.37
C PHE A 171 12.81 -7.01 2.96
N ASN A 172 13.97 -6.84 2.32
CA ASN A 172 14.19 -7.36 0.97
C ASN A 172 14.14 -8.89 0.90
N ASP A 173 14.70 -9.59 1.90
CA ASP A 173 14.62 -11.06 1.98
C ASP A 173 13.18 -11.53 2.24
N LEU A 174 12.48 -10.94 3.22
CA LEU A 174 11.08 -11.26 3.49
C LEU A 174 10.19 -10.99 2.27
N ARG A 175 10.38 -9.86 1.60
CA ARG A 175 9.64 -9.53 0.38
C ARG A 175 9.88 -10.57 -0.71
N ALA A 176 11.13 -10.98 -0.94
CA ALA A 176 11.43 -11.99 -1.94
C ALA A 176 10.77 -13.34 -1.61
N ARG A 177 10.74 -13.74 -0.33
CA ARG A 177 10.06 -14.97 0.11
C ARG A 177 8.54 -14.88 -0.08
N VAL A 178 7.94 -13.74 0.26
CA VAL A 178 6.51 -13.48 0.02
C VAL A 178 6.19 -13.48 -1.47
N GLU A 179 7.03 -12.85 -2.28
CA GLU A 179 6.90 -12.89 -3.74
C GLU A 179 6.97 -14.34 -4.25
N ASN A 180 7.93 -15.15 -3.79
CA ASN A 180 8.05 -16.56 -4.17
C ASN A 180 6.85 -17.44 -3.73
N LEU A 181 6.05 -17.00 -2.76
CA LEU A 181 4.80 -17.69 -2.37
C LEU A 181 3.64 -17.46 -3.35
N GLY A 182 3.80 -16.58 -4.33
CA GLY A 182 2.73 -16.23 -5.26
C GLY A 182 2.09 -14.86 -5.01
N VAL A 183 2.63 -14.06 -4.07
CA VAL A 183 2.05 -12.77 -3.67
C VAL A 183 2.77 -11.60 -4.33
N PHE A 184 2.04 -10.73 -5.01
CA PHE A 184 2.63 -9.52 -5.61
C PHE A 184 2.83 -8.45 -4.54
N VAL A 185 4.08 -8.02 -4.31
CA VAL A 185 4.39 -6.97 -3.32
C VAL A 185 4.84 -5.69 -4.01
N LEU A 186 4.12 -4.59 -3.78
CA LEU A 186 4.41 -3.28 -4.37
C LEU A 186 4.70 -2.25 -3.28
N LEU A 187 5.62 -1.32 -3.56
CA LEU A 187 5.88 -0.15 -2.72
C LEU A 187 5.31 1.10 -3.39
N ILE A 188 4.19 1.60 -2.87
CA ILE A 188 3.48 2.74 -3.44
C ILE A 188 2.94 3.62 -2.32
N GLY A 189 3.42 4.85 -2.25
CA GLY A 189 2.89 5.89 -1.37
C GLY A 189 2.33 7.10 -2.13
N ASN A 190 2.19 7.04 -3.46
CA ASN A 190 1.66 8.13 -4.28
C ASN A 190 1.06 7.69 -5.62
N LEU A 191 0.38 8.63 -6.30
CA LEU A 191 -0.25 8.45 -7.61
C LEU A 191 0.63 8.94 -8.77
N GLY A 192 1.93 8.63 -8.71
CA GLY A 192 2.91 8.92 -9.76
C GLY A 192 3.55 10.32 -9.68
N SER A 193 3.28 11.08 -8.62
CA SER A 193 3.91 12.38 -8.34
C SER A 193 4.07 12.59 -6.83
N HIS A 194 5.16 13.25 -6.42
CA HIS A 194 5.39 13.64 -5.03
C HIS A 194 4.29 14.52 -4.44
N GLN A 195 3.56 15.27 -5.28
CA GLN A 195 2.41 16.09 -4.85
C GLN A 195 1.19 15.26 -4.42
N THR A 196 1.21 13.94 -4.70
CA THR A 196 0.16 12.99 -4.33
C THR A 196 0.65 11.98 -3.29
N ASN A 197 1.71 12.32 -2.55
CA ASN A 197 2.18 11.51 -1.44
C ASN A 197 1.09 11.38 -0.38
N ILE A 198 0.81 10.15 0.02
CA ILE A 198 -0.14 9.80 1.06
C ILE A 198 0.67 9.44 2.30
N SER A 199 0.36 10.11 3.42
CA SER A 199 1.07 9.93 4.68
C SER A 199 0.88 8.51 5.24
N GLU A 200 1.90 8.01 5.93
CA GLU A 200 1.85 6.77 6.73
C GLU A 200 0.81 6.81 7.85
N THR A 201 0.35 8.01 8.22
CA THR A 201 -0.77 8.20 9.16
C THR A 201 -2.13 7.87 8.53
N ILE A 202 -2.21 7.87 7.20
CA ILE A 202 -3.43 7.55 6.44
C ILE A 202 -3.48 6.04 6.15
N PHE A 203 -2.38 5.49 5.61
CA PHE A 203 -2.22 4.04 5.45
C PHE A 203 -0.75 3.67 5.54
N ARG A 204 -0.48 2.50 6.11
CA ARG A 204 0.87 1.90 6.11
C ARG A 204 0.98 0.78 5.08
N GLY A 205 -0.06 -0.03 4.96
CA GLY A 205 -0.16 -1.07 3.97
C GLY A 205 -1.62 -1.41 3.67
N PHE A 206 -1.82 -2.25 2.66
CA PHE A 206 -3.08 -2.92 2.44
C PHE A 206 -2.87 -4.23 1.68
N ALA A 207 -3.78 -5.17 1.92
CA ALA A 207 -3.82 -6.47 1.28
C ALA A 207 -5.07 -6.60 0.39
N ILE A 208 -4.89 -7.25 -0.76
CA ILE A 208 -5.98 -7.84 -1.55
C ILE A 208 -5.81 -9.35 -1.41
N ALA A 209 -6.65 -9.95 -0.56
CA ALA A 209 -6.70 -11.38 -0.34
C ALA A 209 -7.48 -12.04 -1.48
N ASP A 210 -6.73 -12.57 -2.44
CA ASP A 210 -7.22 -13.19 -3.66
C ASP A 210 -6.46 -14.49 -3.88
N GLU A 211 -7.16 -15.58 -4.16
CA GLU A 211 -6.54 -16.91 -4.30
C GLU A 211 -5.75 -17.09 -5.60
N ILE A 212 -5.95 -16.23 -6.60
CA ILE A 212 -5.25 -16.29 -7.89
C ILE A 212 -4.14 -15.25 -7.96
N ALA A 213 -4.46 -14.00 -7.61
CA ALA A 213 -3.56 -12.87 -7.71
C ALA A 213 -3.59 -12.00 -6.44
N PRO A 214 -3.04 -12.48 -5.31
CA PRO A 214 -3.00 -11.70 -4.08
C PRO A 214 -1.97 -10.58 -4.18
N PHE A 215 -2.33 -9.40 -3.66
CA PHE A 215 -1.49 -8.21 -3.69
C PHE A 215 -1.26 -7.67 -2.28
N ILE A 216 -0.03 -7.28 -2.00
CA ILE A 216 0.35 -6.46 -0.85
C ILE A 216 0.89 -5.13 -1.38
N VAL A 217 0.37 -4.03 -0.85
CA VAL A 217 0.93 -2.70 -1.09
C VAL A 217 1.43 -2.13 0.22
N ILE A 218 2.68 -1.66 0.23
CA ILE A 218 3.30 -1.00 1.38
C ILE A 218 3.56 0.46 1.02
N ASN A 219 3.24 1.36 1.94
CA ASN A 219 3.49 2.78 1.77
C ASN A 219 5.00 3.05 1.79
N ASP A 220 5.54 3.51 0.67
CA ASP A 220 6.97 3.81 0.55
C ASP A 220 7.39 5.09 1.28
N GLN A 221 6.43 5.84 1.82
CA GLN A 221 6.64 6.99 2.70
C GLN A 221 6.85 6.61 4.18
N ASP A 222 6.55 5.35 4.57
CA ASP A 222 6.80 4.86 5.93
C ASP A 222 8.29 4.55 6.16
N ALA A 223 8.68 4.51 7.43
CA ALA A 223 10.04 4.22 7.86
C ALA A 223 10.50 2.85 7.35
N LYS A 224 11.73 2.77 6.82
CA LYS A 224 12.30 1.49 6.33
C LYS A 224 12.25 0.39 7.40
N THR A 225 12.46 0.75 8.66
CA THR A 225 12.41 -0.15 9.82
C THR A 225 11.03 -0.70 10.16
N ALA A 226 9.96 -0.07 9.66
CA ALA A 226 8.58 -0.52 9.86
C ALA A 226 8.09 -1.47 8.75
N ARG A 227 8.73 -1.45 7.57
CA ARG A 227 8.22 -2.15 6.37
C ARG A 227 8.13 -3.67 6.53
N SER A 228 9.07 -4.30 7.24
CA SER A 228 8.99 -5.74 7.52
C SER A 228 7.75 -6.10 8.33
N PHE A 229 7.42 -5.27 9.34
CA PHE A 229 6.20 -5.47 10.13
C PHE A 229 4.96 -5.33 9.27
N THR A 230 4.87 -4.25 8.48
CA THR A 230 3.75 -4.05 7.56
C THR A 230 3.63 -5.20 6.57
N LEU A 231 4.72 -5.64 5.93
CA LEU A 231 4.70 -6.75 4.98
C LEU A 231 4.11 -8.02 5.60
N ILE A 232 4.59 -8.41 6.77
CA ILE A 232 4.10 -9.62 7.44
C ILE A 232 2.65 -9.42 7.90
N HIS A 233 2.30 -8.24 8.41
CA HIS A 233 0.92 -7.90 8.78
C HIS A 233 -0.05 -8.08 7.60
N GLU A 234 0.25 -7.50 6.44
CA GLU A 234 -0.57 -7.66 5.23
C GLU A 234 -0.60 -9.12 4.74
N LEU A 235 0.49 -9.86 4.93
CA LEU A 235 0.51 -11.29 4.65
C LEU A 235 -0.43 -12.07 5.57
N VAL A 236 -0.53 -11.72 6.87
CA VAL A 236 -1.51 -12.33 7.77
C VAL A 236 -2.94 -12.05 7.29
N HIS A 237 -3.22 -10.83 6.80
CA HIS A 237 -4.52 -10.53 6.18
C HIS A 237 -4.86 -11.46 5.02
N ILE A 238 -3.89 -11.78 4.17
CA ILE A 238 -4.07 -12.76 3.08
C ILE A 238 -4.35 -14.17 3.64
N PHE A 239 -3.60 -14.62 4.65
CA PHE A 239 -3.84 -15.91 5.31
C PHE A 239 -5.23 -15.99 5.97
N VAL A 240 -5.72 -14.87 6.50
CA VAL A 240 -7.08 -14.75 7.06
C VAL A 240 -8.15 -14.64 5.96
N GLY A 241 -7.77 -14.31 4.73
CA GLY A 241 -8.72 -14.07 3.63
C GLY A 241 -9.39 -12.70 3.71
N SER A 242 -8.79 -11.76 4.44
CA SER A 242 -9.34 -10.41 4.65
C SER A 242 -8.64 -9.41 3.75
N THR A 243 -9.42 -8.68 2.97
CA THR A 243 -8.96 -7.54 2.15
C THR A 243 -9.25 -6.25 2.91
N GLY A 244 -8.24 -5.39 3.12
CA GLY A 244 -8.40 -4.17 3.93
C GLY A 244 -7.17 -3.27 3.89
N VAL A 245 -7.34 -2.01 4.32
CA VAL A 245 -6.25 -1.05 4.54
C VAL A 245 -5.91 -1.01 6.02
N SER A 246 -4.63 -1.10 6.33
CA SER A 246 -4.15 -1.18 7.71
C SER A 246 -3.35 0.06 8.11
N GLY A 247 -3.50 0.40 9.39
CA GLY A 247 -2.95 1.58 10.03
C GLY A 247 -1.80 1.27 10.97
N ALA A 248 -1.54 2.17 11.93
CA ALA A 248 -0.59 1.89 12.99
C ALA A 248 -1.18 0.89 14.01
N PRO A 249 -0.37 -0.03 14.57
CA PRO A 249 -0.82 -0.94 15.62
C PRO A 249 -1.38 -0.19 16.84
N THR A 250 -2.48 -0.71 17.40
CA THR A 250 -3.10 -0.21 18.62
C THR A 250 -3.19 -1.30 19.68
N THR A 251 -3.02 -0.91 20.94
CA THR A 251 -3.17 -1.80 22.11
C THR A 251 -4.54 -1.70 22.75
N ILE A 252 -5.40 -0.82 22.23
CA ILE A 252 -6.78 -0.64 22.69
C ILE A 252 -7.58 -1.88 22.30
N GLU A 253 -8.41 -2.37 23.23
CA GLU A 253 -9.31 -3.49 22.98
C GLU A 253 -10.27 -3.17 21.81
N PRO A 254 -10.30 -4.01 20.76
CA PRO A 254 -11.11 -3.74 19.59
C PRO A 254 -12.59 -3.96 19.87
N ALA A 255 -13.40 -2.93 19.59
CA ALA A 255 -14.86 -3.00 19.69
C ALA A 255 -15.53 -3.56 18.42
N THR A 256 -14.83 -3.54 17.28
CA THR A 256 -15.39 -3.94 15.97
C THR A 256 -14.79 -5.25 15.46
N PRO A 257 -15.50 -5.99 14.58
CA PRO A 257 -14.95 -7.16 13.90
C PRO A 257 -13.63 -6.86 13.17
N THR A 258 -13.57 -5.77 12.39
CA THR A 258 -12.36 -5.32 11.68
C THR A 258 -11.21 -5.05 12.65
N GLY A 259 -11.49 -4.40 13.79
CA GLY A 259 -10.48 -4.18 14.82
C GLY A 259 -9.92 -5.48 15.44
N ARG A 260 -10.73 -6.53 15.53
CA ARG A 260 -10.26 -7.85 15.99
C ARG A 260 -9.36 -8.52 14.98
N VAL A 261 -9.67 -8.40 13.68
CA VAL A 261 -8.79 -8.86 12.59
C VAL A 261 -7.45 -8.12 12.66
N GLU A 262 -7.47 -6.79 12.70
CA GLU A 262 -6.28 -5.95 12.81
C GLU A 262 -5.42 -6.32 14.02
N ARG A 263 -6.03 -6.56 15.19
CA ARG A 263 -5.29 -7.00 16.38
C ARG A 263 -4.64 -8.37 16.16
N PHE A 264 -5.38 -9.33 15.61
CA PHE A 264 -4.83 -10.66 15.30
C PHE A 264 -3.65 -10.57 14.32
N CYS A 265 -3.78 -9.81 13.24
CA CYS A 265 -2.71 -9.56 12.27
C CYS A 265 -1.48 -8.91 12.92
N ASN A 266 -1.69 -7.91 13.78
CA ASN A 266 -0.61 -7.27 14.54
C ASN A 266 0.09 -8.22 15.52
N ASP A 267 -0.68 -9.04 16.25
CA ASP A 267 -0.15 -10.00 17.21
C ASP A 267 0.67 -11.09 16.49
N VAL A 268 0.18 -11.62 15.37
CA VAL A 268 0.87 -12.63 14.54
C VAL A 268 2.11 -12.06 13.87
N ALA A 269 2.04 -10.88 13.23
CA ALA A 269 3.21 -10.24 12.63
C ALA A 269 4.28 -9.91 13.68
N GLY A 270 3.81 -9.51 14.86
CA GLY A 270 4.64 -9.29 16.03
C GLY A 270 5.36 -10.55 16.52
N GLU A 271 4.63 -11.66 16.66
CA GLU A 271 5.18 -12.96 17.07
C GLU A 271 6.12 -13.54 16.01
N PHE A 272 5.80 -13.32 14.74
CA PHE A 272 6.67 -13.68 13.62
C PHE A 272 7.99 -12.90 13.68
N LEU A 273 7.97 -11.58 13.83
CA LEU A 273 9.22 -10.83 13.79
C LEU A 273 10.00 -10.86 15.10
N LEU A 274 9.34 -11.05 16.25
CA LEU A 274 9.95 -11.07 17.57
C LEU A 274 9.20 -12.03 18.50
N PRO A 275 9.56 -13.33 18.49
CA PRO A 275 8.87 -14.38 19.24
C PRO A 275 8.88 -14.12 20.74
N THR A 276 7.83 -14.53 21.43
CA THR A 276 7.70 -14.33 22.89
C THR A 276 8.84 -15.01 23.67
N GLY A 277 9.32 -16.17 23.20
CA GLY A 277 10.42 -16.91 23.83
C GLY A 277 11.79 -16.23 23.74
N GLU A 278 11.92 -15.18 22.91
CA GLU A 278 13.16 -14.42 22.71
C GLU A 278 13.19 -13.12 23.52
N LEU A 279 12.08 -12.82 24.21
CA LEU A 279 11.93 -11.58 24.98
C LEU A 279 12.37 -11.79 26.44
N PRO A 280 12.94 -10.76 27.10
CA PRO A 280 13.29 -10.82 28.53
C PRO A 280 12.05 -11.18 29.37
N ALA A 281 12.18 -11.91 30.47
CA ALA A 281 11.00 -12.28 31.27
C ALA A 281 10.30 -11.03 31.86
N PRO A 282 8.97 -11.06 32.09
CA PRO A 282 8.27 -9.97 32.75
C PRO A 282 8.93 -9.60 34.09
N GLY A 283 9.09 -8.30 34.34
CA GLY A 283 9.76 -7.78 35.54
C GLY A 283 11.29 -7.73 35.47
N GLN A 284 11.93 -8.22 34.40
CA GLN A 284 13.39 -8.11 34.22
C GLN A 284 13.85 -6.76 33.66
N ILE A 285 12.92 -5.95 33.16
CA ILE A 285 13.23 -4.59 32.68
C ILE A 285 13.17 -3.65 33.88
N ALA A 286 14.31 -3.09 34.26
CA ALA A 286 14.38 -2.11 35.35
C ALA A 286 13.57 -0.85 34.98
N PRO A 287 12.84 -0.24 35.94
CA PRO A 287 12.15 1.03 35.70
C PRO A 287 13.09 2.10 35.13
N GLY A 288 12.69 2.73 34.03
CA GLY A 288 13.49 3.73 33.31
C GLY A 288 14.48 3.15 32.29
N ALA A 289 14.67 1.82 32.25
CA ALA A 289 15.52 1.15 31.26
C ALA A 289 14.77 0.74 29.98
N GLU A 290 13.44 0.89 29.94
CA GLU A 290 12.56 0.35 28.89
C GLU A 290 13.01 0.79 27.50
N ARG A 291 13.26 2.10 27.33
CA ARG A 291 13.69 2.66 26.04
C ARG A 291 15.06 2.14 25.59
N ALA A 292 15.99 1.91 26.52
CA ALA A 292 17.31 1.38 26.21
C ALA A 292 17.22 -0.08 25.76
N VAL A 293 16.45 -0.89 26.49
CA VAL A 293 16.21 -2.30 26.15
C VAL A 293 15.48 -2.42 24.81
N ILE A 294 14.44 -1.60 24.58
CA ILE A 294 13.71 -1.57 23.31
C ILE A 294 14.64 -1.28 22.14
N ARG A 295 15.55 -0.30 22.27
CA ARG A 295 16.50 0.03 21.21
C ARG A 295 17.44 -1.14 20.91
N ILE A 296 18.01 -1.76 21.94
CA ILE A 296 18.92 -2.91 21.79
C ILE A 296 18.21 -4.06 21.07
N VAL A 297 16.98 -4.39 21.48
CA VAL A 297 16.20 -5.45 20.85
C VAL A 297 15.83 -5.09 19.41
N ALA A 298 15.46 -3.84 19.14
CA ALA A 298 15.12 -3.37 17.80
C ALA A 298 16.31 -3.49 16.83
N GLU A 299 17.51 -3.11 17.28
CA GLU A 299 18.76 -3.23 16.52
C GLU A 299 19.12 -4.70 16.27
N ASP A 300 19.09 -5.54 17.30
CA ASP A 300 19.43 -6.96 17.22
C ASP A 300 18.49 -7.77 16.31
N TRP A 301 17.20 -7.39 16.27
CA TRP A 301 16.19 -8.06 15.46
C TRP A 301 15.90 -7.38 14.12
N ASN A 302 16.60 -6.30 13.79
CA ASN A 302 16.40 -5.53 12.56
C ASN A 302 14.96 -4.99 12.40
N VAL A 303 14.29 -4.65 13.51
CA VAL A 303 12.90 -4.16 13.54
C VAL A 303 12.81 -2.75 14.13
N SER A 304 11.62 -2.15 14.10
CA SER A 304 11.40 -0.80 14.63
C SER A 304 11.20 -0.78 16.15
N GLU A 305 11.70 0.27 16.83
CA GLU A 305 11.43 0.51 18.27
C GLU A 305 9.92 0.48 18.62
N PRO A 306 9.00 1.09 17.83
CA PRO A 306 7.56 0.98 18.09
C PRO A 306 7.02 -0.45 18.08
N MET A 307 7.52 -1.32 17.19
CA MET A 307 7.11 -2.72 17.14
C MET A 307 7.56 -3.46 18.41
N VAL A 308 8.79 -3.26 18.86
CA VAL A 308 9.29 -3.87 20.10
C VAL A 308 8.48 -3.39 21.29
N ALA A 309 8.18 -2.09 21.36
CA ALA A 309 7.32 -1.53 22.40
C ALA A 309 5.92 -2.16 22.40
N TYR A 310 5.33 -2.35 21.21
CA TYR A 310 4.05 -3.06 21.07
C TYR A 310 4.14 -4.49 21.63
N ARG A 311 5.19 -5.25 21.26
CA ARG A 311 5.41 -6.61 21.76
C ARG A 311 5.60 -6.66 23.27
N PHE A 312 6.35 -5.72 23.83
CA PHE A 312 6.57 -5.63 25.27
C PHE A 312 5.25 -5.36 26.00
N GLN A 313 4.40 -4.47 25.47
CA GLN A 313 3.09 -4.19 26.05
C GLN A 313 2.18 -5.42 25.98
N ARG A 314 2.08 -6.05 24.80
CA ARG A 314 1.20 -7.19 24.56
C ARG A 314 1.54 -8.41 25.42
N THR A 315 2.79 -8.51 25.84
CA THR A 315 3.30 -9.64 26.62
C THR A 315 3.60 -9.27 28.09
N GLY A 316 3.12 -8.12 28.56
CA GLY A 316 3.14 -7.73 29.98
C GLY A 316 4.49 -7.26 30.51
N ARG A 317 5.43 -6.88 29.63
CA ARG A 317 6.78 -6.41 30.00
C ARG A 317 6.85 -4.92 30.27
N ILE A 318 5.93 -4.15 29.67
CA ILE A 318 5.72 -2.74 29.98
C ILE A 318 4.22 -2.49 30.18
N SER A 319 3.89 -1.47 30.97
CA SER A 319 2.50 -1.05 31.17
C SER A 319 1.95 -0.30 29.95
N ASP A 320 0.63 -0.20 29.87
CA ASP A 320 -0.04 0.60 28.82
C ASP A 320 0.34 2.10 28.91
N VAL A 321 0.58 2.61 30.12
CA VAL A 321 1.03 3.99 30.34
C VAL A 321 2.39 4.22 29.68
N ILE A 322 3.38 3.36 29.97
CA ILE A 322 4.72 3.44 29.38
C ILE A 322 4.64 3.29 27.86
N TYR A 323 3.83 2.36 27.37
CA TYR A 323 3.65 2.16 25.93
C TYR A 323 3.15 3.43 25.23
N ARG A 324 2.11 4.08 25.75
CA ARG A 324 1.57 5.33 25.17
C ARG A 324 2.60 6.45 25.15
N GLU A 325 3.37 6.60 26.23
CA GLU A 325 4.46 7.59 26.30
C GLU A 325 5.53 7.34 25.23
N LEU A 326 5.97 6.08 25.08
CA LEU A 326 6.96 5.70 24.08
C LEU A 326 6.46 5.93 22.66
N VAL A 327 5.22 5.54 22.35
CA VAL A 327 4.60 5.77 21.02
C VAL A 327 4.55 7.26 20.68
N ALA A 328 4.16 8.12 21.62
CA ALA A 328 4.15 9.56 21.41
C ALA A 328 5.56 10.11 21.13
N GLN A 329 6.57 9.65 21.88
CA GLN A 329 7.97 10.02 21.66
C GLN A 329 8.50 9.56 20.29
N TYR A 330 8.18 8.32 19.88
CA TYR A 330 8.59 7.79 18.57
C TYR A 330 7.94 8.56 17.43
N ALA A 331 6.65 8.88 17.53
CA ALA A 331 5.96 9.68 16.52
C ALA A 331 6.57 11.09 16.39
N ALA A 332 6.92 11.73 17.52
CA ALA A 332 7.61 13.02 17.52
C ALA A 332 9.00 12.95 16.89
N ARG A 333 9.80 11.93 17.25
CA ARG A 333 11.14 11.70 16.69
C ARG A 333 11.10 11.47 15.18
N TRP A 334 10.13 10.68 14.72
CA TRP A 334 9.93 10.41 13.30
C TRP A 334 9.57 11.67 12.51
N ARG A 335 8.64 12.48 13.03
CA ARG A 335 8.28 13.78 12.41
C ARG A 335 9.50 14.71 12.29
N ALA A 336 10.31 14.80 13.34
CA ALA A 336 11.53 15.61 13.33
C ALA A 336 12.59 15.08 12.33
N MET A 337 12.79 13.76 12.27
CA MET A 337 13.70 13.12 11.31
C MET A 337 13.26 13.40 9.87
N ARG A 338 11.96 13.27 9.57
CA ARG A 338 11.40 13.53 8.24
C ARG A 338 11.54 14.99 7.83
N ALA A 339 11.37 15.93 8.74
CA ALA A 339 11.59 17.36 8.45
C ALA A 339 13.04 17.61 8.02
N ARG A 340 14.01 17.09 8.78
CA ARG A 340 15.45 17.22 8.46
C ARG A 340 15.83 16.55 7.14
N GLN A 341 15.30 15.36 6.88
CA GLN A 341 15.58 14.64 5.63
C GLN A 341 15.06 15.41 4.40
N ARG A 342 13.90 16.08 4.52
CA ARG A 342 13.35 16.91 3.43
C ARG A 342 14.22 18.14 3.15
N GLU A 343 14.85 18.71 4.17
CA GLU A 343 15.80 19.82 4.02
C GLU A 343 17.08 19.33 3.32
N GLN A 344 17.69 18.25 3.79
CA GLN A 344 18.93 17.70 3.22
C GLN A 344 18.77 17.17 1.79
N ASN A 345 17.62 16.57 1.45
CA ASN A 345 17.38 16.07 0.09
C ASN A 345 17.15 17.17 -0.95
N ARG A 346 16.93 18.43 -0.54
CA ARG A 346 16.89 19.57 -1.46
C ARG A 346 18.29 19.99 -1.93
N GLU A 347 19.34 19.54 -1.25
CA GLU A 347 20.72 19.94 -1.49
C GLU A 347 21.56 18.87 -2.23
N ASN A 348 21.01 17.67 -2.47
CA ASN A 348 21.73 16.56 -3.09
C ASN A 348 21.17 16.20 -4.49
N GLU A 349 21.99 16.33 -5.53
CA GLU A 349 21.62 16.02 -6.93
C GLU A 349 21.84 14.55 -7.34
N ASN A 350 22.58 13.76 -6.54
CA ASN A 350 22.97 12.39 -6.90
C ASN A 350 22.01 11.33 -6.32
N GLY A 351 20.81 11.24 -6.91
CA GLY A 351 19.84 10.18 -6.62
C GLY A 351 20.00 8.93 -7.50
N PRO A 352 19.56 7.74 -7.05
CA PRO A 352 19.50 6.56 -7.91
C PRO A 352 18.59 6.80 -9.12
N SER A 353 18.92 6.19 -10.25
CA SER A 353 18.16 6.33 -11.51
C SER A 353 16.68 6.00 -11.31
N TYR A 354 15.80 6.73 -12.02
CA TYR A 354 14.36 6.52 -12.04
C TYR A 354 13.98 5.03 -12.20
N TYR A 355 14.66 4.32 -13.11
CA TYR A 355 14.38 2.91 -13.39
C TYR A 355 14.75 1.98 -12.24
N VAL A 356 15.83 2.28 -11.49
CA VAL A 356 16.24 1.51 -10.31
C VAL A 356 15.19 1.65 -9.21
N VAL A 357 14.78 2.89 -8.91
CA VAL A 357 13.74 3.16 -7.92
C VAL A 357 12.43 2.50 -8.32
N ARG A 358 12.06 2.58 -9.60
CA ARG A 358 10.79 2.05 -10.09
C ARG A 358 10.76 0.53 -10.09
N LYS A 359 11.86 -0.14 -10.48
CA LYS A 359 11.99 -1.60 -10.36
C LYS A 359 11.82 -2.06 -8.91
N HIS A 360 12.54 -1.41 -7.99
CA HIS A 360 12.41 -1.69 -6.57
C HIS A 360 10.97 -1.47 -6.07
N ARG A 361 10.27 -0.44 -6.54
CA ARG A 361 8.86 -0.23 -6.15
C ARG A 361 7.91 -1.30 -6.68
N LEU A 362 8.10 -1.77 -7.91
CA LEU A 362 7.19 -2.73 -8.55
C LEU A 362 7.36 -4.16 -8.05
N GLY A 363 8.53 -4.52 -7.56
CA GLY A 363 8.81 -5.88 -7.09
C GLY A 363 9.18 -6.82 -8.23
N ARG A 364 9.85 -7.92 -7.90
CA ARG A 364 10.36 -8.85 -8.91
C ARG A 364 9.22 -9.65 -9.51
N ALA A 365 8.28 -10.11 -8.67
CA ALA A 365 7.11 -10.87 -9.12
C ALA A 365 6.36 -10.18 -10.26
N LEU A 366 6.00 -8.91 -10.09
CA LEU A 366 5.26 -8.17 -11.11
C LEU A 366 6.07 -7.90 -12.38
N LEU A 367 7.37 -7.58 -12.24
CA LEU A 367 8.26 -7.34 -13.38
C LEU A 367 8.48 -8.61 -14.19
N ASN A 368 8.73 -9.74 -13.54
CA ASN A 368 8.92 -11.03 -14.19
C ASN A 368 7.61 -11.49 -14.87
N PHE A 369 6.47 -11.34 -14.18
CA PHE A 369 5.15 -11.65 -14.71
C PHE A 369 4.87 -10.86 -16.00
N VAL A 370 5.01 -9.54 -15.97
CA VAL A 370 4.79 -8.67 -17.14
C VAL A 370 5.82 -8.96 -18.23
N GLY A 371 7.08 -9.17 -17.87
CA GLY A 371 8.16 -9.47 -18.81
C GLY A 371 7.98 -10.79 -19.54
N ARG A 372 7.44 -11.83 -18.90
CA ARG A 372 7.10 -13.11 -19.53
C ARG A 372 5.92 -12.94 -20.49
N ASN A 373 4.80 -12.40 -20.00
CA ASN A 373 3.59 -12.23 -20.81
C ASN A 373 3.77 -11.29 -22.02
N LEU A 374 4.67 -10.30 -21.93
CA LEU A 374 5.06 -9.51 -23.10
C LEU A 374 5.85 -10.32 -24.14
N ARG A 375 6.76 -11.18 -23.70
CA ARG A 375 7.57 -12.05 -24.59
C ARG A 375 6.70 -13.11 -25.27
N ASP A 376 5.70 -13.61 -24.54
CA ASP A 376 4.76 -14.64 -25.02
C ASP A 376 3.60 -14.03 -25.84
N ASN A 377 3.60 -12.72 -26.07
CA ASN A 377 2.55 -11.96 -26.78
C ASN A 377 1.13 -12.04 -26.17
N SER A 378 0.96 -12.57 -24.95
CA SER A 378 -0.30 -12.53 -24.21
C SER A 378 -0.61 -11.13 -23.66
N LEU A 379 0.41 -10.28 -23.53
CA LEU A 379 0.29 -8.90 -23.07
C LEU A 379 0.87 -7.91 -24.08
N THR A 380 0.13 -6.83 -24.38
CA THR A 380 0.64 -5.74 -25.22
C THR A 380 1.41 -4.71 -24.41
N HIS A 381 2.34 -3.95 -25.01
CA HIS A 381 3.08 -2.87 -24.33
C HIS A 381 2.18 -1.87 -23.61
N THR A 382 1.02 -1.54 -24.18
CA THR A 382 0.05 -0.61 -23.57
C THR A 382 -0.59 -1.20 -22.31
N LYS A 383 -0.97 -2.48 -22.35
CA LYS A 383 -1.52 -3.17 -21.17
C LYS A 383 -0.42 -3.37 -20.10
N ALA A 384 0.78 -3.75 -20.50
CA ALA A 384 1.94 -3.85 -19.61
C ALA A 384 2.27 -2.53 -18.90
N ALA A 385 2.23 -1.42 -19.63
CA ALA A 385 2.40 -0.08 -19.06
C ALA A 385 1.37 0.19 -17.96
N LYS A 386 0.12 -0.22 -18.18
CA LYS A 386 -0.96 -0.05 -17.20
C LYS A 386 -0.74 -0.93 -15.96
N VAL A 387 -0.40 -2.21 -16.12
CA VAL A 387 -0.08 -3.13 -15.01
C VAL A 387 1.10 -2.60 -14.16
N LEU A 388 2.16 -2.13 -14.82
CA LEU A 388 3.33 -1.54 -14.15
C LEU A 388 3.08 -0.09 -13.65
N GLY A 389 1.95 0.52 -14.02
CA GLY A 389 1.61 1.91 -13.69
C GLY A 389 2.59 2.95 -14.23
N VAL A 390 3.13 2.74 -15.43
CA VAL A 390 4.13 3.60 -16.09
C VAL A 390 3.68 3.99 -17.49
N LYS A 391 4.45 4.86 -18.16
CA LYS A 391 4.23 5.17 -19.58
C LYS A 391 4.67 3.99 -20.46
N PRO A 392 4.05 3.77 -21.64
CA PRO A 392 4.45 2.71 -22.56
C PRO A 392 5.94 2.73 -22.94
N SER A 393 6.52 3.93 -23.12
CA SER A 393 7.95 4.08 -23.42
C SER A 393 8.89 3.64 -22.29
N SER A 394 8.39 3.51 -21.05
CA SER A 394 9.16 3.08 -19.89
C SER A 394 9.15 1.57 -19.68
N VAL A 395 8.30 0.82 -20.40
CA VAL A 395 8.14 -0.63 -20.23
C VAL A 395 9.45 -1.38 -20.56
N GLU A 396 9.96 -1.20 -21.77
CA GLU A 396 11.20 -1.88 -22.22
C GLU A 396 12.39 -1.60 -21.29
N PRO A 397 12.73 -0.34 -20.94
CA PRO A 397 13.82 -0.07 -20.00
C PRO A 397 13.63 -0.69 -18.61
N LEU A 398 12.39 -0.83 -18.14
CA LEU A 398 12.09 -1.46 -16.84
C LEU A 398 12.25 -2.98 -16.87
N LEU A 399 12.04 -3.61 -18.03
CA LEU A 399 12.13 -5.06 -18.17
C LEU A 399 13.52 -5.53 -18.59
N ARG A 400 14.40 -4.63 -19.02
CA ARG A 400 15.83 -4.95 -19.25
C ARG A 400 16.46 -5.53 -17.99
N GLY A 401 16.86 -6.80 -18.03
CA GLY A 401 17.43 -7.52 -16.90
C GLY A 401 16.41 -8.12 -15.92
N ALA A 402 15.12 -8.18 -16.27
CA ALA A 402 14.19 -9.08 -15.59
C ALA A 402 14.55 -10.53 -15.98
N ASP A 403 14.71 -11.41 -14.99
CA ASP A 403 15.23 -12.75 -15.16
C ASP A 403 14.35 -13.61 -16.11
N ARG A 404 14.91 -14.71 -16.63
CA ARG A 404 14.24 -15.64 -17.55
C ARG A 404 13.33 -16.66 -16.87
N PHE A 405 13.12 -16.55 -15.56
CA PHE A 405 12.39 -17.54 -14.77
C PHE A 405 10.94 -17.13 -14.52
N GLY A 406 10.10 -18.07 -14.06
CA GLY A 406 8.70 -17.80 -13.70
C GLY A 406 8.55 -16.65 -12.69
N PRO A 407 7.37 -16.02 -12.58
CA PRO A 407 7.17 -14.83 -11.74
C PRO A 407 7.60 -15.02 -10.28
N PHE A 408 7.55 -16.26 -9.79
CA PHE A 408 7.82 -16.63 -8.41
C PHE A 408 9.08 -17.50 -8.25
N ALA A 409 9.96 -17.52 -9.26
CA ALA A 409 11.13 -18.37 -9.23
C ALA A 409 12.18 -17.91 -8.18
N PRO A 410 12.79 -18.84 -7.42
CA PRO A 410 13.87 -18.53 -6.49
C PRO A 410 15.10 -17.92 -7.20
N LEU A 411 15.90 -17.14 -6.48
CA LEU A 411 17.28 -16.86 -6.90
C LEU A 411 18.10 -18.15 -6.72
N GLU A 412 18.75 -18.64 -7.78
CA GLU A 412 19.97 -19.43 -7.58
C GLU A 412 20.97 -18.52 -6.85
N ARG A 413 21.42 -18.96 -5.68
CA ARG A 413 22.32 -18.18 -4.81
C ARG A 413 23.75 -18.20 -5.30
#